data_AF-C0BCE5-F1
#
_entry.id   AF-C0BCE5-F1
#
_cell.length_a   1.000
_cell.length_b   1.000
_cell.length_c   1.000
_cell.angle_alpha   90.00
_cell.angle_beta   90.00
_cell.angle_gamma   90.00
#
_symmetry.space_group_name_H-M   'P 1'
#
loop_
_entity.id
_entity.type
_entity.pdbx_description
1 polymer ?
#
loop_
_entity_poly.entity_id
_entity_poly.type
_entity_poly.pdbx_seq_one_letter_code
_entity_poly.pdbx_strand_id
1 'polypeptide(L)'
;MKDIWFPMLTLVQKLNQEHGITVLISSHILDELSKLATYYGFIDNGKMIKQISSIELESKCRKCTHLKVSSTKTLAYVLDTMNIEYKILSNTEADIF
;
A
#
# COMPACT_ATOMS: atom_id res chain seq x y z
N MET A 1 10.14 -12.24 18.79
CA MET A 1 9.12 -12.52 17.75
C MET A 1 9.65 -12.29 16.34
N LYS A 2 10.44 -11.23 16.10
CA LYS A 2 11.08 -10.96 14.79
C LYS A 2 12.08 -12.04 14.33
N ASP A 3 12.74 -12.75 15.24
CA ASP A 3 13.81 -13.72 14.91
C ASP A 3 13.33 -14.99 14.19
N ILE A 4 12.07 -15.39 14.40
CA ILE A 4 11.46 -16.58 13.75
C ILE A 4 10.72 -16.19 12.47
N TRP A 5 10.27 -14.94 12.38
CA TRP A 5 9.46 -14.43 11.28
C TRP A 5 10.22 -14.41 9.95
N PHE A 6 11.47 -13.95 9.95
CA PHE A 6 12.25 -13.82 8.72
C PHE A 6 12.58 -15.17 8.04
N PRO A 7 13.03 -16.21 8.78
CA PRO A 7 13.18 -17.56 8.21
C PRO A 7 11.86 -18.14 7.68
N MET A 8 10.76 -17.93 8.40
CA MET A 8 9.44 -18.44 8.01
C MET A 8 8.96 -17.82 6.69
N LEU A 9 9.09 -16.50 6.52
CA LEU A 9 8.72 -15.81 5.28
C LEU A 9 9.51 -16.35 4.08
N THR A 10 10.80 -16.58 4.26
CA THR A 10 11.69 -17.10 3.20
C THR A 10 11.26 -18.49 2.75
N LEU A 11 10.85 -19.35 3.69
CA LEU A 11 10.35 -20.69 3.38
C LEU A 11 9.02 -20.64 2.60
N VAL A 12 8.10 -19.78 3.04
CA VAL A 12 6.80 -19.59 2.38
C VAL A 12 6.99 -19.13 0.92
N GLN A 13 7.91 -18.21 0.66
CA GLN A 13 8.24 -17.78 -0.72
C GLN A 13 8.75 -18.93 -1.57
N LYS A 14 9.69 -19.73 -1.05
CA LYS A 14 10.23 -20.88 -1.79
C LYS A 14 9.15 -21.89 -2.15
N LEU A 15 8.27 -22.22 -1.20
CA LEU A 15 7.16 -23.14 -1.46
C LEU A 15 6.22 -22.62 -2.56
N ASN A 16 5.95 -21.31 -2.58
CA ASN A 16 5.16 -20.71 -3.64
C ASN A 16 5.88 -20.76 -5.00
N GLN A 17 7.16 -20.38 -5.05
CA GLN A 17 7.92 -20.26 -6.30
C GLN A 17 8.33 -21.60 -6.89
N GLU A 18 8.75 -22.56 -6.06
CA GLU A 18 9.26 -23.87 -6.49
C GLU A 18 8.15 -24.90 -6.69
N HIS A 19 7.03 -24.77 -5.96
CA HIS A 19 5.95 -25.77 -5.97
C HIS A 19 4.56 -25.22 -6.34
N GLY A 20 4.43 -23.92 -6.62
CA GLY A 20 3.15 -23.31 -7.01
C GLY A 20 2.10 -23.31 -5.89
N ILE A 21 2.52 -23.40 -4.62
CA ILE A 21 1.61 -23.51 -3.48
C ILE A 21 1.00 -22.14 -3.16
N THR A 22 -0.33 -22.07 -3.09
CA THR A 22 -1.06 -20.91 -2.57
C THR A 22 -1.00 -20.90 -1.05
N VAL A 23 -0.57 -19.77 -0.46
CA VAL A 23 -0.44 -19.62 0.98
C VAL A 23 -1.39 -18.55 1.48
N LEU A 24 -2.18 -18.87 2.50
CA LEU A 24 -3.06 -17.94 3.21
C LEU A 24 -2.46 -17.63 4.58
N ILE A 25 -2.22 -16.35 4.86
CA ILE A 25 -1.70 -15.88 6.14
C ILE A 25 -2.74 -14.95 6.77
N SER A 26 -3.21 -15.30 7.98
CA SER A 26 -4.02 -14.41 8.80
C SER A 26 -3.11 -13.63 9.73
N SER A 27 -3.02 -12.32 9.53
CA SER A 27 -2.33 -11.40 10.44
C SER A 27 -3.06 -10.06 10.47
N HIS A 28 -2.94 -9.34 11.58
CA HIS A 28 -3.45 -7.98 11.73
C HIS A 28 -2.38 -6.91 11.44
N ILE A 29 -1.11 -7.31 11.23
CA ILE A 29 0.02 -6.40 10.99
C ILE A 29 0.29 -6.35 9.47
N LEU A 30 -0.08 -5.23 8.84
CA LEU A 30 0.03 -5.07 7.39
C LEU A 30 1.48 -5.00 6.89
N ASP A 31 2.39 -4.38 7.65
CA ASP A 31 3.82 -4.27 7.30
C ASP A 31 4.53 -5.64 7.21
N GLU A 32 4.01 -6.63 7.93
CA GLU A 32 4.51 -7.99 7.89
C GLU A 32 3.95 -8.74 6.68
N LEU A 33 2.68 -8.51 6.36
CA LEU A 33 2.01 -9.09 5.20
C LEU A 33 2.52 -8.50 3.87
N SER A 34 2.87 -7.21 3.80
CA SER A 34 3.29 -6.54 2.56
C SER A 34 4.53 -7.13 1.91
N LYS A 35 5.35 -7.86 2.67
CA LYS A 35 6.53 -8.54 2.14
C LYS A 35 6.19 -9.74 1.25
N LEU A 36 5.00 -10.32 1.37
CA LEU A 36 4.59 -11.55 0.67
C LEU A 36 3.23 -11.48 -0.02
N ALA A 37 2.31 -10.68 0.52
CA ALA A 37 0.93 -10.68 0.09
C ALA A 37 0.84 -10.16 -1.35
N THR A 38 0.21 -10.95 -2.20
CA THR A 38 -0.23 -10.52 -3.54
C THR A 38 -1.66 -9.96 -3.49
N TYR A 39 -2.45 -10.44 -2.52
CA TYR A 39 -3.82 -10.00 -2.25
C TYR A 39 -4.07 -9.91 -0.74
N TYR A 40 -4.91 -8.96 -0.36
CA TYR A 40 -5.39 -8.71 0.99
C TYR A 40 -6.90 -8.96 1.06
N GLY A 41 -7.32 -9.72 2.06
CA GLY A 41 -8.72 -9.86 2.45
C GLY A 41 -8.96 -9.14 3.78
N PHE A 42 -9.95 -8.24 3.81
CA PHE A 42 -10.42 -7.63 5.05
C PHE A 42 -11.68 -8.36 5.50
N ILE A 43 -11.64 -8.85 6.74
CA ILE A 43 -12.74 -9.58 7.36
C ILE A 43 -13.24 -8.76 8.54
N ASP A 44 -14.54 -8.55 8.61
CA ASP A 44 -15.21 -7.94 9.76
C ASP A 44 -16.42 -8.79 10.15
N ASN A 45 -16.61 -9.03 11.45
CA ASN A 45 -17.70 -9.85 11.98
C ASN A 45 -17.88 -11.21 11.26
N GLY A 46 -16.77 -11.87 10.94
CA GLY A 46 -16.75 -13.17 10.25
C GLY A 46 -17.12 -13.12 8.76
N LYS A 47 -17.22 -11.94 8.16
CA LYS A 47 -17.56 -11.75 6.74
C LYS A 47 -16.41 -11.08 6.00
N MET A 48 -16.12 -11.56 4.78
CA MET A 48 -15.21 -10.87 3.87
C MET A 48 -15.86 -9.57 3.39
N ILE A 49 -15.33 -8.44 3.83
CA ILE A 49 -15.87 -7.12 3.47
C ILE A 49 -15.13 -6.49 2.28
N LYS A 50 -13.89 -6.91 2.02
CA LYS A 50 -13.10 -6.39 0.89
C LYS A 50 -11.98 -7.34 0.51
N GLN A 51 -11.70 -7.43 -0.78
CA GLN A 51 -10.49 -8.02 -1.33
C GLN A 51 -9.79 -7.00 -2.23
N ILE A 52 -8.48 -6.89 -2.12
CA ILE A 52 -7.68 -5.89 -2.85
C ILE A 52 -6.28 -6.43 -3.14
N SER A 53 -5.70 -6.12 -4.30
CA SER A 53 -4.31 -6.50 -4.58
C SER A 53 -3.33 -5.70 -3.71
N SER A 54 -2.11 -6.20 -3.52
CA SER A 54 -1.07 -5.43 -2.84
C SER A 54 -0.77 -4.12 -3.55
N ILE A 55 -0.69 -4.13 -4.87
CA ILE A 55 -0.45 -2.94 -5.71
C ILE A 55 -1.52 -1.87 -5.47
N GLU A 56 -2.80 -2.27 -5.48
CA GLU A 56 -3.90 -1.33 -5.28
C GLU A 56 -3.96 -0.85 -3.81
N LEU A 57 -3.64 -1.72 -2.84
CA LEU A 57 -3.56 -1.31 -1.44
C LEU A 57 -2.40 -0.31 -1.23
N GLU A 58 -1.22 -0.57 -1.78
CA GLU A 58 -0.06 0.33 -1.73
C GLU A 58 -0.37 1.68 -2.37
N SER A 59 -1.05 1.71 -3.50
CA SER A 59 -1.47 2.99 -4.11
C SER A 59 -2.42 3.80 -3.21
N LYS A 60 -3.26 3.13 -2.42
CA LYS A 60 -4.20 3.76 -1.48
C LYS A 60 -3.55 4.17 -0.16
N CYS A 61 -2.50 3.45 0.24
CA CYS A 61 -1.73 3.72 1.45
C CYS A 61 -0.45 4.51 1.17
N ARG A 62 -0.23 4.96 -0.07
CA ARG A 62 0.94 5.73 -0.46
C ARG A 62 1.03 6.97 0.42
N LYS A 63 2.18 7.14 1.08
CA LYS A 63 2.43 8.32 1.90
C LYS A 63 2.32 9.55 1.01
N CYS A 64 1.54 10.52 1.46
CA CYS A 64 1.46 11.82 0.83
C CYS A 64 1.52 12.91 1.90
N THR A 65 1.97 14.09 1.47
CA THR A 65 1.85 15.32 2.25
C THR A 65 0.62 16.06 1.77
N HIS A 66 -0.40 16.14 2.63
CA HIS A 66 -1.60 16.91 2.35
C HIS A 66 -1.32 18.41 2.57
N LEU A 67 -1.59 19.22 1.56
CA LEU A 67 -1.35 20.65 1.58
C LEU A 67 -2.63 21.44 1.42
N LYS A 68 -2.74 22.51 2.20
CA LYS A 68 -3.70 23.60 1.97
C LYS A 68 -2.96 24.78 1.36
N VAL A 69 -3.37 25.20 0.18
CA VAL A 69 -2.73 26.26 -0.60
C VAL A 69 -3.72 27.33 -1.01
N SER A 70 -3.22 28.53 -1.28
CA SER A 70 -4.03 29.64 -1.78
C SER A 70 -4.48 29.46 -3.23
N SER A 71 -3.72 28.71 -4.03
CA SER A 71 -3.99 28.44 -5.45
C SER A 71 -3.37 27.11 -5.85
N THR A 72 -4.19 26.10 -6.16
CA THR A 72 -3.70 24.82 -6.69
C THR A 72 -3.12 24.93 -8.10
N LYS A 73 -3.50 25.96 -8.88
CA LYS A 73 -2.90 26.23 -10.20
C LYS A 73 -1.44 26.63 -10.10
N THR A 74 -1.12 27.51 -9.16
CA THR A 74 0.26 27.97 -8.93
C THR A 74 1.11 26.83 -8.37
N LEU A 75 0.55 26.04 -7.45
CA LEU A 75 1.19 24.84 -6.93
C LEU A 75 1.53 23.84 -8.05
N ALA A 76 0.55 23.48 -8.88
CA ALA A 76 0.72 22.55 -10.00
C ALA A 76 1.87 22.95 -10.92
N TYR A 77 1.91 24.22 -11.34
CA TYR A 77 2.98 24.74 -12.18
C TYR A 77 4.37 24.56 -11.55
N VAL A 78 4.52 24.87 -10.26
CA VAL A 78 5.80 24.70 -9.55
C VAL A 78 6.16 23.21 -9.44
N LEU A 79 5.21 22.35 -9.06
CA LEU A 79 5.46 20.91 -8.92
C LEU A 79 5.81 20.23 -10.24
N ASP A 80 5.18 20.64 -11.35
CA ASP A 80 5.52 20.19 -12.70
C ASP A 80 6.98 20.54 -13.04
N THR A 81 7.42 21.77 -12.74
CA THR A 81 8.83 22.17 -12.97
C THR A 81 9.83 21.42 -12.09
N MET A 82 9.40 20.95 -10.93
CA MET A 82 10.21 20.15 -10.01
C MET A 82 10.11 18.64 -10.29
N ASN A 83 9.27 18.23 -11.24
CA ASN A 83 8.96 16.83 -11.55
C ASN A 83 8.54 16.02 -10.32
N ILE A 84 7.70 16.63 -9.47
CA ILE A 84 7.12 16.03 -8.26
C ILE A 84 5.71 15.54 -8.59
N GLU A 85 5.37 14.34 -8.15
CA GLU A 85 4.04 13.77 -8.36
C GLU A 85 3.04 14.35 -7.35
N TYR A 86 1.85 14.74 -7.82
CA TYR A 86 0.80 15.30 -6.97
C TYR A 86 -0.59 14.96 -7.47
N LYS A 87 -1.58 15.20 -6.62
CA LYS A 87 -3.00 15.09 -6.92
C LYS A 87 -3.75 16.30 -6.39
N ILE A 88 -4.44 17.01 -7.28
CA ILE A 88 -5.34 18.10 -6.88
C ILE A 88 -6.64 17.51 -6.35
N LEU A 89 -7.03 17.91 -5.15
CA LEU A 89 -8.27 17.47 -4.49
C LEU A 89 -9.37 18.53 -4.62
N SER A 90 -9.01 19.82 -4.57
CA SER A 90 -9.92 20.95 -4.71
C SER A 90 -9.20 22.21 -5.19
N ASN A 91 -9.87 23.37 -5.18
CA ASN A 91 -9.24 24.65 -5.53
C ASN A 91 -8.16 25.11 -4.52
N THR A 92 -8.15 24.52 -3.32
CA THR A 92 -7.25 24.92 -2.22
C THR A 92 -6.53 23.75 -1.57
N GLU A 93 -6.73 22.51 -2.05
CA GLU A 93 -6.17 21.31 -1.43
C GLU A 93 -5.52 20.41 -2.48
N ALA A 94 -4.36 19.86 -2.13
CA ALA A 94 -3.61 18.93 -2.96
C ALA A 94 -2.78 17.96 -2.09
N ASP A 95 -2.58 16.75 -2.60
CA ASP A 95 -1.65 15.77 -2.03
C ASP A 95 -0.37 15.76 -2.87
N ILE A 96 0.80 15.77 -2.22
CA ILE A 96 2.11 15.56 -2.83
C ILE A 96 2.63 14.17 -2.45
N PHE A 97 3.15 13.42 -3.42
CA PHE A 97 3.67 12.07 -3.23
C PHE A 97 5.19 11.96 -3.36
#